data_AF-A0A3Q0JE50-F1
#
_entry.id   AF-A0A3Q0JE50-F1
#
_cell.length_a   1.000
_cell.length_b   1.000
_cell.length_c   1.000
_cell.angle_alpha   90.00
_cell.angle_beta   90.00
_cell.angle_gamma   90.00
#
_symmetry.space_group_name_H-M   'P 1'
#
loop_
_entity.id
_entity.type
_entity.pdbx_description
1 polymer ?
#
loop_
_entity_poly.entity_id
_entity_poly.type
_entity_poly.pdbx_seq_one_letter_code
_entity_poly.pdbx_strand_id
1 'polypeptide(L)'
;MRGILWKWTNYWKGWQTRWFILEDGVLSYYLSLEEVSQGCKGSMKVSACEIIISQLDHTRMDLVIPGEKYIYLKASSSQERQQWLIALGSAKAHLCSKHICDQDNVPPDELKSKKSELKLYCDLLMQQVHQIKSFANMENGEPDVQKLVESSKTLEVTCDTFIHTLEDIMKLKYNCDTKSIILSCFQFVFQFITKSTITYSRQDSKDP
;
A
#
# COMPACT_ATOMS: atom_id res chain seq x y z
N MET A 1 -2.68 15.19 6.00
CA MET A 1 -2.03 15.49 4.70
C MET A 1 -2.71 16.70 4.07
N ARG A 2 -1.98 17.60 3.41
CA ARG A 2 -2.55 18.79 2.76
C ARG A 2 -1.84 19.07 1.44
N GLY A 3 -2.54 19.55 0.41
CA GLY A 3 -1.93 19.82 -0.89
C GLY A 3 -2.95 20.15 -1.99
N ILE A 4 -2.45 20.48 -3.17
CA ILE A 4 -3.29 20.79 -4.33
C ILE A 4 -3.63 19.51 -5.09
N LEU A 5 -4.90 19.33 -5.42
CA LEU A 5 -5.33 18.33 -6.40
C LEU A 5 -6.22 18.98 -7.44
N TRP A 6 -6.17 18.45 -8.65
CA TRP A 6 -7.12 18.77 -9.71
C TRP A 6 -8.39 17.99 -9.46
N LYS A 7 -9.50 18.70 -9.29
CA LYS A 7 -10.83 18.12 -9.15
C LYS A 7 -11.62 18.38 -10.43
N TRP A 8 -12.25 17.35 -10.98
CA TRP A 8 -13.24 17.55 -12.03
C TRP A 8 -14.47 18.25 -11.46
N THR A 9 -14.90 19.36 -12.09
CA THR A 9 -16.08 20.11 -11.65
C THR A 9 -17.29 19.87 -12.54
N ASN A 10 -17.16 20.07 -13.85
CA ASN A 10 -18.23 19.90 -14.83
C ASN A 10 -17.63 19.93 -16.25
N TYR A 11 -18.42 19.61 -17.27
CA TYR A 11 -17.97 19.63 -18.66
C TYR A 11 -17.47 21.00 -19.13
N TRP A 12 -18.03 22.09 -18.60
CA TRP A 12 -17.69 23.45 -19.00
C TRP A 12 -16.35 23.97 -18.43
N LYS A 13 -16.06 23.68 -17.15
CA LYS A 13 -14.85 24.14 -16.45
C LYS A 13 -13.77 23.06 -16.36
N GLY A 14 -14.14 21.80 -16.58
CA GLY A 14 -13.23 20.66 -16.58
C GLY A 14 -12.53 20.43 -15.24
N TRP A 15 -11.21 20.21 -15.31
CA TRP A 15 -10.33 20.03 -14.16
C TRP A 15 -9.94 21.38 -13.56
N GLN A 16 -10.11 21.51 -12.25
CA GLN A 16 -9.81 22.74 -11.52
C GLN A 16 -8.97 22.43 -10.28
N THR A 17 -7.93 23.21 -10.03
CA THR A 17 -7.10 23.06 -8.82
C THR A 17 -7.90 23.43 -7.59
N ARG A 18 -7.85 22.58 -6.57
CA ARG A 18 -8.45 22.82 -5.26
C ARG A 18 -7.46 22.44 -4.18
N TRP A 19 -7.50 23.17 -3.07
CA TRP A 19 -6.69 22.83 -1.90
C TRP A 19 -7.41 21.77 -1.09
N PHE A 20 -6.79 20.61 -0.91
CA PHE A 20 -7.33 19.50 -0.14
C PHE A 20 -6.62 19.37 1.20
N ILE A 21 -7.39 19.02 2.23
CA ILE A 21 -6.94 18.75 3.58
C ILE A 21 -7.55 17.43 4.02
N LEU A 22 -6.70 16.46 4.33
CA LEU A 22 -7.06 15.21 4.99
C LEU A 22 -6.67 15.30 6.46
N GLU A 23 -7.67 15.31 7.33
CA GLU A 23 -7.53 15.46 8.79
C GLU A 23 -8.64 14.66 9.48
N ASP A 24 -8.28 13.92 10.53
CA ASP A 24 -9.20 13.06 11.30
C ASP A 24 -10.07 12.11 10.46
N GLY A 25 -9.53 11.64 9.34
CA GLY A 25 -10.23 10.74 8.42
C GLY A 25 -11.36 11.39 7.62
N VAL A 26 -11.39 12.72 7.59
CA VAL A 26 -12.24 13.52 6.72
C VAL A 26 -11.37 14.23 5.68
N LEU A 27 -11.70 14.02 4.41
CA LEU A 27 -11.11 14.75 3.29
C LEU A 27 -11.98 15.96 2.99
N SER A 28 -11.45 17.16 3.21
CA SER A 28 -12.11 18.44 2.95
C SER A 28 -11.39 19.20 1.82
N TYR A 29 -12.12 19.99 1.05
CA TYR A 29 -11.53 20.80 0.00
C TYR A 29 -12.02 22.26 0.00
N TYR A 30 -11.12 23.12 -0.46
CA TYR A 30 -11.24 24.57 -0.51
C TYR A 30 -10.86 25.05 -1.91
N LEU A 31 -11.26 26.28 -2.24
CA LEU A 31 -10.91 26.89 -3.52
C LEU A 31 -9.41 27.14 -3.60
N SER A 32 -8.82 27.75 -2.58
CA SER A 32 -7.38 27.96 -2.40
C SER A 32 -6.96 27.79 -0.93
N LEU A 33 -5.65 27.86 -0.66
CA LEU A 33 -5.11 27.84 0.70
C LEU A 33 -5.52 29.08 1.51
N GLU A 34 -5.58 30.25 0.87
CA GLU A 34 -5.93 31.53 1.49
C GLU A 34 -7.41 31.60 1.87
N GLU A 35 -8.25 30.87 1.14
CA GLU A 35 -9.71 30.82 1.35
C GLU A 35 -10.15 29.73 2.32
N VAL A 36 -9.22 29.12 3.07
CA VAL A 36 -9.58 28.15 4.13
C VAL A 36 -10.44 28.82 5.22
N SER A 37 -10.23 30.11 5.48
CA SER A 37 -11.03 30.90 6.42
C SER A 37 -12.48 31.16 5.96
N GLN A 38 -12.76 31.03 4.66
CA GLN A 38 -14.10 31.22 4.08
C GLN A 38 -14.98 29.97 4.19
N GLY A 39 -14.45 28.88 4.78
CA GLY A 39 -15.18 27.63 4.98
C GLY A 39 -15.02 26.63 3.83
N CYS A 40 -15.22 25.36 4.16
CA CYS A 40 -15.02 24.25 3.23
C CYS A 40 -16.11 24.24 2.13
N LYS A 41 -15.70 23.95 0.87
CA LYS A 41 -16.65 23.78 -0.25
C LYS A 41 -17.24 22.37 -0.28
N GLY A 42 -16.63 21.46 0.46
CA GLY A 42 -17.20 20.16 0.74
C GLY A 42 -16.20 19.28 1.48
N SER A 43 -16.77 18.29 2.16
CA SER A 43 -16.03 17.26 2.87
C SER A 43 -16.54 15.87 2.49
N MET A 44 -15.76 14.86 2.85
CA MET A 44 -16.04 13.45 2.61
C MET A 44 -15.37 12.61 3.72
N LYS A 45 -16.12 11.70 4.33
CA LYS A 45 -15.53 10.73 5.27
C LYS A 45 -14.79 9.65 4.48
N VAL A 46 -13.51 9.46 4.80
CA VAL A 46 -12.65 8.51 4.09
C VAL A 46 -13.00 7.06 4.42
N SER A 47 -13.56 6.80 5.61
CA SER A 47 -14.05 5.47 6.00
C SER A 47 -15.14 4.94 5.07
N ALA A 48 -16.02 5.82 4.59
CA ALA A 48 -17.15 5.47 3.74
C ALA A 48 -16.82 5.49 2.24
N CYS A 49 -15.62 5.95 1.85
CA CYS A 49 -15.25 6.06 0.44
C CYS A 49 -14.38 4.88 -0.03
N GLU A 50 -14.63 4.44 -1.25
CA GLU A 50 -13.76 3.58 -2.04
C GLU A 50 -12.80 4.42 -2.87
N ILE A 51 -11.55 3.96 -2.98
CA ILE A 51 -10.49 4.62 -3.73
C ILE A 51 -10.28 3.83 -5.02
N ILE A 52 -10.58 4.45 -6.16
CA ILE A 52 -10.40 3.86 -7.49
C ILE A 52 -9.12 4.42 -8.10
N ILE A 53 -8.23 3.50 -8.49
CA ILE A 53 -6.90 3.80 -9.01
C ILE A 53 -6.92 3.56 -10.53
N SER A 54 -6.64 4.60 -11.32
CA SER A 54 -6.44 4.42 -12.75
C SER A 54 -5.11 3.71 -13.02
N GLN A 55 -5.15 2.64 -13.83
CA GLN A 55 -3.96 1.90 -14.28
C GLN A 55 -3.28 2.56 -15.48
N LEU A 56 -4.01 3.42 -16.21
CA LEU A 56 -3.52 4.07 -17.44
C LEU A 56 -2.97 5.46 -17.16
N ASP A 57 -3.63 6.24 -16.29
CA ASP A 57 -3.16 7.56 -15.89
C ASP A 57 -2.52 7.45 -14.50
N HIS A 58 -1.19 7.54 -14.47
CA HIS A 58 -0.39 7.46 -13.24
C HIS A 58 -0.58 8.64 -12.28
N THR A 59 -1.37 9.65 -12.64
CA THR A 59 -1.68 10.80 -11.79
C THR A 59 -3.15 10.86 -11.34
N ARG A 60 -4.03 10.02 -11.91
CA ARG A 60 -5.48 10.03 -11.63
C ARG A 60 -5.88 9.06 -10.52
N MET A 61 -6.69 9.53 -9.59
CA MET A 61 -7.33 8.72 -8.55
C MET A 61 -8.75 9.23 -8.31
N ASP A 62 -9.71 8.34 -8.16
CA ASP A 62 -11.12 8.70 -8.02
C ASP A 62 -11.63 8.22 -6.65
N LEU A 63 -12.48 9.02 -5.98
CA LEU A 63 -13.08 8.70 -4.69
C LEU A 63 -14.58 8.55 -4.83
N VAL A 64 -15.10 7.43 -4.35
CA VAL A 64 -16.52 7.07 -4.51
C VAL A 64 -17.12 6.71 -3.18
N ILE A 65 -18.23 7.35 -2.81
CA ILE A 65 -19.14 6.82 -1.80
C ILE A 65 -20.30 6.18 -2.56
N PRO A 66 -20.46 4.85 -2.49
CA PRO A 66 -21.53 4.14 -3.17
C PRO A 66 -22.89 4.79 -2.90
N GLY A 67 -23.64 5.10 -3.95
CA GLY A 67 -24.98 5.68 -3.86
C GLY A 67 -25.05 7.17 -3.50
N GLU A 68 -23.95 7.84 -3.15
CA GLU A 68 -23.98 9.24 -2.70
C GLU A 68 -23.16 10.17 -3.58
N LYS A 69 -21.85 9.90 -3.73
CA LYS A 69 -20.92 10.92 -4.20
C LYS A 69 -19.76 10.33 -4.97
N TYR A 70 -19.47 10.93 -6.11
CA TYR A 70 -18.30 10.61 -6.92
C TYR A 70 -17.41 11.86 -7.06
N ILE A 71 -16.12 11.72 -6.76
CA ILE A 71 -15.13 12.78 -6.93
C ILE A 71 -13.98 12.26 -7.78
N TYR A 72 -13.80 12.87 -8.95
CA TYR A 72 -12.64 12.61 -9.79
C TYR A 72 -11.47 13.52 -9.39
N LEU A 73 -10.31 12.93 -9.10
CA LEU A 73 -9.11 13.65 -8.67
C LEU A 73 -7.90 13.30 -9.54
N LYS A 74 -7.01 14.27 -9.67
CA LYS A 74 -5.72 14.09 -10.33
C LYS A 74 -4.65 14.86 -9.57
N ALA A 75 -3.53 14.22 -9.28
CA ALA A 75 -2.37 14.85 -8.66
C ALA A 75 -1.49 15.54 -9.72
N SER A 76 -0.56 16.38 -9.29
CA SER A 76 0.41 17.01 -10.21
C SER A 76 1.42 16.00 -10.76
N SER A 77 1.72 14.94 -10.02
CA SER A 77 2.69 13.91 -10.37
C SER A 77 2.28 12.53 -9.85
N SER A 78 2.90 11.47 -10.38
CA SER A 78 2.69 10.10 -9.89
C SER A 78 3.16 9.93 -8.45
N GLN A 79 4.24 10.63 -8.07
CA GLN A 79 4.75 10.65 -6.70
C GLN A 79 3.75 11.30 -5.74
N GLU A 80 3.21 12.47 -6.10
CA GLU A 80 2.22 13.15 -5.26
C GLU A 80 0.93 12.33 -5.14
N ARG A 81 0.47 11.71 -6.25
CA ARG A 81 -0.63 10.74 -6.19
C ARG A 81 -0.36 9.64 -5.19
N GLN A 82 0.84 9.05 -5.23
CA GLN A 82 1.20 7.97 -4.32
C GLN A 82 1.16 8.42 -2.86
N GLN A 83 1.66 9.61 -2.54
CA GLN A 83 1.56 10.19 -1.21
C GLN A 83 0.11 10.32 -0.75
N TRP A 84 -0.78 10.78 -1.63
CA TRP A 84 -2.21 10.88 -1.34
C TRP A 84 -2.86 9.53 -1.11
N LEU A 85 -2.56 8.52 -1.93
CA LEU A 85 -3.06 7.16 -1.76
C LEU A 85 -2.63 6.57 -0.41
N ILE A 86 -1.37 6.74 -0.03
CA ILE A 86 -0.85 6.28 1.27
C ILE A 86 -1.60 6.96 2.41
N ALA A 87 -1.77 8.28 2.36
CA ALA A 87 -2.44 9.02 3.42
C ALA A 87 -3.92 8.66 3.55
N LEU A 88 -4.64 8.55 2.43
CA LEU A 88 -6.05 8.15 2.40
C LEU A 88 -6.23 6.71 2.90
N GLY A 89 -5.40 5.78 2.43
CA GLY A 89 -5.42 4.39 2.88
C GLY A 89 -5.12 4.25 4.39
N SER A 90 -4.13 5.01 4.88
CA SER A 90 -3.77 5.04 6.30
C SER A 90 -4.92 5.58 7.16
N ALA A 91 -5.55 6.68 6.73
CA ALA A 91 -6.69 7.26 7.42
C ALA A 91 -7.88 6.30 7.46
N LYS A 92 -8.17 5.61 6.35
CA LYS A 92 -9.22 4.59 6.28
C LYS A 92 -8.95 3.44 7.26
N ALA A 93 -7.73 2.90 7.27
CA ALA A 93 -7.33 1.79 8.13
C ALA A 93 -7.33 2.15 9.63
N HIS A 94 -6.95 3.39 9.98
CA HIS A 94 -6.98 3.87 11.36
C HIS A 94 -8.41 3.94 11.91
N LEU A 95 -9.37 4.40 11.10
CA LEU A 95 -10.78 4.44 11.51
C LEU A 95 -11.41 3.05 11.59
N CYS A 96 -11.07 2.13 10.67
CA CYS A 96 -11.49 0.73 10.81
C CYS A 96 -10.93 0.09 12.09
N SER A 97 -9.72 0.47 12.54
CA SER A 97 -9.13 -0.05 13.77
C SER A 97 -9.84 0.44 15.05
N LYS A 98 -10.42 1.64 15.05
CA LYS A 98 -11.20 2.16 16.19
C LYS A 98 -12.56 1.49 16.35
N HIS A 99 -13.14 0.95 15.28
CA HIS A 99 -14.39 0.19 15.36
C HIS A 99 -14.21 -1.24 15.90
N ILE A 100 -12.97 -1.75 15.96
CA ILE A 100 -12.66 -3.13 16.38
C ILE A 100 -12.54 -3.24 17.91
N CYS A 101 -12.40 -2.14 18.66
CA CYS A 101 -12.33 -2.21 20.13
C CYS A 101 -13.69 -2.28 20.84
N ASP A 102 -14.82 -2.08 20.13
CA ASP A 102 -16.17 -2.12 20.72
C ASP A 102 -17.01 -3.34 20.31
N GLN A 103 -16.47 -4.24 19.46
CA GLN A 103 -17.11 -5.53 19.18
C GLN A 103 -16.19 -6.68 19.58
N ASP A 104 -16.21 -6.97 20.88
CA ASP A 104 -15.73 -8.22 21.48
C ASP A 104 -16.36 -9.43 20.78
N ASN A 105 -15.56 -10.18 20.01
CA ASN A 105 -15.74 -11.60 19.70
C ASN A 105 -14.55 -12.19 18.91
N VAL A 106 -13.30 -11.78 19.20
CA VAL A 106 -12.11 -12.45 18.66
C VAL A 106 -11.26 -12.95 19.82
N PRO A 107 -11.01 -14.27 19.97
CA PRO A 107 -10.16 -14.82 21.01
C PRO A 107 -8.79 -14.13 20.99
N PRO A 108 -8.41 -13.38 22.05
CA PRO A 108 -7.17 -12.59 22.07
C PRO A 108 -5.90 -13.41 21.83
N ASP A 109 -5.96 -14.73 22.05
CA ASP A 109 -4.82 -15.63 22.01
C ASP A 109 -4.44 -16.08 20.59
N GLU A 110 -5.42 -16.31 19.71
CA GLU A 110 -5.14 -16.76 18.34
C GLU A 110 -4.49 -15.66 17.49
N LEU A 111 -4.95 -14.41 17.65
CA LEU A 111 -4.36 -13.25 16.98
C LEU A 111 -2.92 -12.97 17.47
N LYS A 112 -2.66 -13.16 18.77
CA LYS A 112 -1.30 -13.01 19.32
C LYS A 112 -0.37 -14.13 18.83
N SER A 113 -0.86 -15.37 18.73
CA SER A 113 -0.11 -16.49 18.17
C SER A 113 0.30 -16.22 16.73
N LYS A 114 -0.68 -15.93 15.84
CA LYS A 114 -0.38 -15.68 14.42
C LYS A 114 0.53 -14.46 14.21
N LYS A 115 0.40 -13.40 15.03
CA LYS A 115 1.34 -12.26 15.00
C LYS A 115 2.76 -12.64 15.39
N SER A 116 2.94 -13.65 16.25
CA SER A 116 4.25 -14.14 16.66
C SER A 116 4.84 -15.04 15.57
N GLU A 117 4.02 -15.89 14.94
CA GLU A 117 4.40 -16.66 13.74
C GLU A 117 4.86 -15.74 12.61
N LEU A 118 4.14 -14.64 12.34
CA LEU A 118 4.51 -13.68 11.30
C LEU A 118 5.87 -13.01 11.56
N LYS A 119 6.21 -12.74 12.83
CA LYS A 119 7.54 -12.24 13.20
C LYS A 119 8.62 -13.28 12.94
N LEU A 120 8.37 -14.53 13.33
CA LEU A 120 9.29 -15.64 13.09
C LEU A 120 9.57 -15.81 11.59
N TYR A 121 8.54 -15.74 10.75
CA TYR A 121 8.71 -15.80 9.29
C TYR A 121 9.48 -14.59 8.75
N CYS A 122 9.28 -13.39 9.29
CA CYS A 122 10.05 -12.21 8.90
C CYS A 122 11.56 -12.40 9.19
N ASP A 123 11.89 -12.90 10.38
CA ASP A 123 13.27 -13.21 10.77
C ASP A 123 13.87 -14.30 9.88
N LEU A 124 13.09 -15.34 9.57
CA LEU A 124 13.50 -16.43 8.70
C LEU A 124 13.75 -15.97 7.25
N LEU A 125 12.85 -15.14 6.69
CA LEU A 125 13.02 -14.55 5.36
C LEU A 125 14.29 -13.70 5.29
N MET A 126 14.54 -12.88 6.32
CA MET A 126 15.77 -12.10 6.41
C MET A 126 17.01 -13.00 6.44
N GLN A 127 16.97 -14.08 7.22
CA GLN A 127 18.06 -15.05 7.31
C GLN A 127 18.32 -15.77 5.97
N GLN A 128 17.27 -16.18 5.26
CA GLN A 128 17.37 -16.83 3.95
C GLN A 128 17.91 -15.88 2.88
N VAL A 129 17.49 -14.61 2.89
CA VAL A 129 18.04 -13.58 1.99
C VAL A 129 19.53 -13.34 2.28
N HIS A 130 19.94 -13.31 3.55
CA HIS A 130 21.34 -13.21 3.93
C HIS A 130 22.17 -14.44 3.48
N GLN A 131 21.60 -15.64 3.56
CA GLN A 131 22.25 -16.87 3.06
C GLN A 131 22.45 -16.81 1.54
N ILE A 132 21.41 -16.48 0.78
CA ILE A 132 21.49 -16.34 -0.68
C ILE A 132 22.53 -15.29 -1.06
N LYS A 133 22.55 -14.15 -0.36
CA LYS A 133 23.54 -13.09 -0.58
C LYS A 133 24.96 -13.54 -0.26
N SER A 134 25.15 -14.38 0.75
CA SER A 134 26.47 -14.92 1.10
C SER A 134 27.00 -15.91 0.05
N PHE A 135 26.12 -16.72 -0.56
CA PHE A 135 26.48 -17.63 -1.65
C PHE A 135 26.75 -16.90 -2.96
N ALA A 136 26.12 -15.75 -3.18
CA ALA A 136 26.34 -14.92 -4.35
C ALA A 136 27.65 -14.09 -4.29
N ASN A 137 28.13 -13.74 -3.09
CA ASN A 137 29.25 -12.79 -2.89
C ASN A 137 30.60 -13.47 -2.54
N MET A 138 30.86 -14.70 -2.97
CA MET A 138 32.18 -15.32 -2.77
C MET A 138 33.22 -14.69 -3.71
N GLU A 139 34.10 -13.84 -3.16
CA GLU A 139 35.14 -13.09 -3.92
C GLU A 139 36.18 -13.94 -4.67
N ASN A 140 36.21 -15.28 -4.57
CA ASN A 140 37.27 -16.10 -5.20
C ASN A 140 36.85 -17.54 -5.59
N GLY A 141 35.57 -17.82 -5.79
CA GLY A 141 35.11 -19.16 -6.17
C GLY A 141 33.82 -19.13 -6.97
N GLU A 142 33.75 -19.95 -8.03
CA GLU A 142 32.58 -20.14 -8.88
C GLU A 142 31.32 -20.35 -8.00
N PRO A 143 30.25 -19.57 -8.20
CA PRO A 143 29.07 -19.64 -7.34
C PRO A 143 28.45 -21.04 -7.42
N ASP A 144 28.21 -21.66 -6.27
CA ASP A 144 27.55 -22.96 -6.18
C ASP A 144 26.06 -22.79 -6.56
N VAL A 145 25.81 -22.86 -7.87
CA VAL A 145 24.50 -22.65 -8.50
C VAL A 145 23.45 -23.58 -7.88
N GLN A 146 23.81 -24.81 -7.48
CA GLN A 146 22.89 -25.75 -6.85
C GLN A 146 22.42 -25.26 -5.48
N LYS A 147 23.35 -24.83 -4.61
CA LYS A 147 22.98 -24.28 -3.29
C LYS A 147 22.17 -22.99 -3.39
N LEU A 148 22.45 -22.17 -4.40
CA LEU A 148 21.72 -20.93 -4.67
C LEU A 148 20.27 -21.21 -5.09
N VAL A 149 20.06 -22.20 -5.97
CA VAL A 149 18.73 -22.65 -6.40
C VAL A 149 17.95 -23.26 -5.23
N GLU A 150 18.58 -24.09 -4.41
CA GLU A 150 17.93 -24.70 -3.25
C GLU A 150 17.54 -23.65 -2.19
N SER A 151 18.41 -22.68 -1.94
CA SER A 151 18.14 -21.56 -1.03
C SER A 151 17.00 -20.68 -1.55
N SER A 152 16.94 -20.44 -2.86
CA SER A 152 15.85 -19.69 -3.50
C SER A 152 14.51 -20.43 -3.38
N LYS A 153 14.49 -21.76 -3.57
CA LYS A 153 13.27 -22.57 -3.41
C LYS A 153 12.75 -22.55 -1.98
N THR A 154 13.66 -22.60 -1.01
CA THR A 154 13.31 -22.52 0.42
C THR A 154 12.73 -21.14 0.77
N LEU A 155 13.28 -20.07 0.18
CA LEU A 155 12.75 -18.71 0.31
C LEU A 155 11.34 -18.58 -0.26
N GLU A 156 11.06 -19.18 -1.42
CA GLU A 156 9.73 -19.18 -2.05
C GLU A 156 8.67 -19.81 -1.13
N VAL A 157 8.93 -20.99 -0.58
CA VAL A 157 8.04 -21.67 0.37
C VAL A 157 7.79 -20.83 1.62
N THR A 158 8.82 -20.14 2.10
CA THR A 158 8.71 -19.28 3.29
C THR A 158 7.88 -18.02 3.00
N CYS A 159 8.02 -17.44 1.80
CA CYS A 159 7.18 -16.34 1.33
C CYS A 159 5.70 -16.75 1.27
N ASP A 160 5.41 -17.92 0.69
CA ASP A 160 4.04 -18.43 0.58
C ASP A 160 3.39 -18.61 1.96
N THR A 161 4.15 -19.20 2.90
CA THR A 161 3.67 -19.41 4.27
C THR A 161 3.44 -18.07 4.98
N PHE A 162 4.36 -17.10 4.83
CA PHE A 162 4.20 -15.75 5.37
C PHE A 162 2.93 -15.06 4.84
N ILE A 163 2.68 -15.17 3.54
CA ILE A 163 1.50 -14.57 2.90
C ILE A 163 0.23 -15.20 3.46
N HIS A 164 0.16 -16.53 3.56
CA HIS A 164 -1.02 -17.21 4.11
C HIS A 164 -1.29 -16.85 5.58
N THR A 165 -0.26 -16.79 6.42
CA THR A 165 -0.42 -16.36 7.83
C THR A 165 -0.86 -14.91 7.92
N LEU A 166 -0.35 -14.03 7.05
CA LEU A 166 -0.77 -12.65 6.98
C LEU A 166 -2.24 -12.52 6.55
N GLU A 167 -2.66 -13.27 5.53
CA GLU A 167 -4.05 -13.33 5.08
C GLU A 167 -4.99 -13.78 6.21
N ASP A 168 -4.59 -14.76 7.01
CA ASP A 168 -5.36 -15.22 8.16
C ASP A 168 -5.48 -14.16 9.26
N ILE A 169 -4.39 -13.46 9.59
CA ILE A 169 -4.43 -12.32 10.53
C ILE A 169 -5.38 -11.24 10.01
N MET A 170 -5.36 -11.00 8.71
CA MET A 170 -6.24 -10.03 8.07
C MET A 170 -7.71 -10.46 8.10
N LYS A 171 -8.03 -11.73 7.85
CA LYS A 171 -9.39 -12.27 8.01
C LYS A 171 -9.87 -12.15 9.45
N LEU A 172 -9.00 -12.43 10.43
CA LEU A 172 -9.32 -12.31 11.86
C LEU A 172 -9.56 -10.86 12.32
N LYS A 173 -8.90 -9.88 11.69
CA LYS A 173 -9.02 -8.45 12.06
C LYS A 173 -10.11 -7.71 11.30
N TYR A 174 -10.44 -8.12 10.07
CA TYR A 174 -11.33 -7.38 9.18
C TYR A 174 -12.44 -8.29 8.67
N ASN A 175 -13.58 -8.30 9.37
CA ASN A 175 -14.78 -9.05 8.97
C ASN A 175 -15.53 -8.41 7.77
N CYS A 176 -14.83 -7.74 6.86
CA CYS A 176 -15.43 -7.01 5.74
C CYS A 176 -14.50 -7.03 4.51
N ASP A 177 -15.11 -7.26 3.34
CA ASP A 177 -14.50 -7.37 2.00
C ASP A 177 -13.47 -6.28 1.67
N THR A 178 -12.25 -6.47 2.17
CA THR A 178 -11.12 -5.54 1.95
C THR A 178 -9.99 -6.21 1.17
N LYS A 179 -10.31 -7.20 0.34
CA LYS A 179 -9.34 -7.90 -0.52
C LYS A 179 -8.64 -6.94 -1.49
N SER A 180 -9.31 -5.87 -1.94
CA SER A 180 -8.81 -5.00 -3.03
C SER A 180 -7.71 -4.00 -2.62
N ILE A 181 -7.75 -3.48 -1.39
CA ILE A 181 -6.86 -2.39 -0.94
C ILE A 181 -5.49 -2.93 -0.48
N ILE A 182 -5.47 -4.16 0.03
CA ILE A 182 -4.22 -4.74 0.56
C ILE A 182 -3.47 -5.49 -0.53
N LEU A 183 -4.17 -6.14 -1.47
CA LEU A 183 -3.53 -6.70 -2.67
C LEU A 183 -2.79 -5.61 -3.45
N SER A 184 -3.36 -4.40 -3.57
CA SER A 184 -2.70 -3.29 -4.26
C SER A 184 -1.48 -2.75 -3.50
N CYS A 185 -1.49 -2.75 -2.16
CA CYS A 185 -0.30 -2.36 -1.38
C CYS A 185 0.79 -3.44 -1.40
N PHE A 186 0.42 -4.72 -1.34
CA PHE A 186 1.37 -5.83 -1.41
C PHE A 186 1.94 -6.05 -2.81
N GLN A 187 1.13 -5.96 -3.86
CA GLN A 187 1.60 -6.01 -5.24
C GLN A 187 2.60 -4.88 -5.52
N PHE A 188 2.45 -3.73 -4.86
CA PHE A 188 3.36 -2.60 -4.97
C PHE A 188 4.70 -2.85 -4.26
N VAL A 189 4.67 -3.41 -3.04
CA VAL A 189 5.90 -3.81 -2.32
C VAL A 189 6.60 -4.95 -3.06
N PHE A 190 5.85 -5.92 -3.56
CA PHE A 190 6.37 -7.05 -4.33
C PHE A 190 6.96 -6.59 -5.68
N GLN A 191 6.32 -5.67 -6.41
CA GLN A 191 6.89 -5.07 -7.62
C GLN A 191 8.14 -4.23 -7.33
N PHE A 192 8.19 -3.56 -6.18
CA PHE A 192 9.36 -2.78 -5.78
C PHE A 192 10.56 -3.69 -5.45
N ILE A 193 10.32 -4.80 -4.74
CA ILE A 193 11.35 -5.78 -4.39
C ILE A 193 11.81 -6.55 -5.63
N THR A 194 10.90 -7.08 -6.43
CA THR A 194 11.25 -7.85 -7.65
C THR A 194 11.97 -7.00 -8.71
N LYS A 195 11.59 -5.73 -8.89
CA LYS A 195 12.34 -4.83 -9.78
C LYS A 195 13.75 -4.51 -9.28
N SER A 196 13.93 -4.39 -7.95
CA SER A 196 15.23 -4.12 -7.35
C SER A 196 16.21 -5.30 -7.50
N THR A 197 15.70 -6.54 -7.45
CA THR A 197 16.50 -7.76 -7.65
C THR A 197 16.89 -7.98 -9.12
N ILE A 198 16.03 -7.61 -10.07
CA ILE A 198 16.29 -7.74 -11.52
C ILE A 198 17.28 -6.67 -12.03
N THR A 199 17.33 -5.49 -11.41
CA THR A 199 18.33 -4.47 -11.76
C THR A 199 19.74 -4.85 -11.36
N TYR A 200 19.91 -5.59 -10.25
CA TYR A 200 21.24 -6.03 -9.80
C TYR A 200 21.84 -7.09 -10.74
N SER A 201 21.02 -7.99 -11.29
CA SER A 201 21.46 -9.05 -12.21
C SER A 201 21.77 -8.57 -13.64
N ARG A 202 21.53 -7.29 -13.96
CA ARG A 202 21.79 -6.72 -15.30
C ARG A 202 23.04 -5.82 -15.35
N GLN A 203 23.64 -5.51 -14.21
CA GLN A 203 24.86 -4.69 -14.14
C GLN A 203 26.17 -5.52 -14.16
N ASP A 204 26.12 -6.81 -13.86
CA ASP A 204 27.31 -7.70 -13.92
C ASP A 204 27.56 -8.35 -15.30
N SER A 205 26.80 -7.98 -16.33
CA SER A 205 26.95 -8.53 -17.71
C SER A 205 27.53 -7.52 -18.72
N LYS A 206 28.15 -6.43 -18.25
CA LYS A 206 28.94 -5.53 -19.10
C LYS A 206 30.34 -5.38 -18.52
N ASP A 207 31.22 -6.31 -18.88
CA ASP A 207 32.49 -6.06 -19.57
C ASP A 207 33.32 -7.35 -19.59
N PRO A 208 34.22 -7.56 -20.56
CA PRO A 208 34.69 -6.61 -21.59
C PRO A 208 34.22 -6.89 -23.02
#